data_AF-A0A9D7J0H5-F1
#
_entry.id   AF-A0A9D7J0H5-F1
#
_cell.length_a   1.000
_cell.length_b   1.000
_cell.length_c   1.000
_cell.angle_alpha   90.00
_cell.angle_beta   90.00
_cell.angle_gamma   90.00
#
_symmetry.space_group_name_H-M   'P 1'
#
loop_
_entity.id
_entity.type
_entity.pdbx_description
1 polymer ?
#
loop_
_entity_poly.entity_id
_entity_poly.type
_entity_poly.pdbx_seq_one_letter_code
_entity_poly.pdbx_strand_id
1 'polypeptide(L)'
;MTRKIFTIVIILAGLILGAYFFMRSNDTVLAINDRGKALYNQYCASCHGVDGKGGGYVVPALKKAPPDLTRIPFENGKFPSLRIHQYIAGEVTIAAHGEKDMPVWGMIFRRKYDNTKKELDIFAITRYIESIQQK
;
A
#
# COMPACT_ATOMS: atom_id res chain seq x y z
N MET A 1 -40.09 29.88 18.96
CA MET A 1 -39.65 28.55 19.43
C MET A 1 -39.25 27.63 18.27
N THR A 2 -40.03 27.60 17.18
CA THR A 2 -39.82 26.75 15.99
C THR A 2 -38.49 26.95 15.24
N ARG A 3 -38.00 28.18 15.05
CA ARG A 3 -36.71 28.44 14.35
C ARG A 3 -35.51 27.82 15.08
N LYS A 4 -35.48 27.85 16.41
CA LYS A 4 -34.39 27.24 17.21
C LYS A 4 -34.38 25.72 17.10
N ILE A 5 -35.56 25.09 17.11
CA ILE A 5 -35.70 23.64 16.94
C ILE A 5 -35.21 23.23 15.55
N PHE A 6 -35.59 23.97 14.51
CA PHE A 6 -35.17 23.68 13.13
C PHE A 6 -33.64 23.77 12.96
N THR A 7 -33.01 24.80 13.55
CA THR A 7 -31.54 24.92 13.54
C THR A 7 -30.86 23.77 14.28
N ILE A 8 -31.37 23.35 15.43
CA ILE A 8 -30.80 22.23 16.20
C ILE A 8 -30.90 20.92 15.40
N VAL A 9 -32.05 20.66 14.76
CA VAL A 9 -32.24 19.46 13.95
C VAL A 9 -31.26 19.41 12.77
N ILE A 10 -31.03 20.54 12.09
CA ILE A 10 -30.06 20.61 10.98
C ILE A 10 -28.63 20.32 11.47
N ILE A 11 -28.22 20.90 12.61
CA ILE A 11 -26.90 20.67 13.18
C ILE A 11 -26.71 19.20 13.55
N LEU A 12 -27.69 18.60 14.23
CA LEU A 12 -27.64 17.19 14.60
C LEU A 12 -27.60 16.27 13.38
N ALA A 13 -28.41 16.55 12.35
CA ALA A 13 -28.38 15.81 11.09
C ALA A 13 -27.01 15.91 10.41
N GLY A 14 -26.41 17.11 10.38
CA GLY A 14 -25.07 17.34 9.84
C GLY A 14 -23.98 16.58 10.60
N LEU A 15 -24.04 16.57 11.94
CA LEU A 15 -23.09 15.83 12.78
C LEU A 15 -23.20 14.32 12.59
N ILE A 16 -24.42 13.77 12.53
CA ILE A 16 -24.66 12.34 12.28
C ILE A 16 -24.12 11.95 10.91
N LEU A 17 -24.40 12.74 9.88
CA LEU A 17 -23.91 12.50 8.53
C LEU A 17 -22.37 12.55 8.47
N GLY A 18 -21.77 13.55 9.11
CA GLY A 18 -20.31 13.67 9.21
C GLY A 18 -19.65 12.48 9.91
N ALA A 19 -20.21 12.04 11.05
CA ALA A 19 -19.72 10.87 11.78
C ALA A 19 -19.82 9.58 10.93
N TYR A 20 -20.92 9.40 10.18
CA TYR A 20 -21.11 8.26 9.28
C TYR A 20 -20.05 8.23 8.17
N PHE A 21 -19.80 9.36 7.50
CA PHE A 21 -18.75 9.45 6.47
C PHE A 21 -17.35 9.16 7.03
N PHE A 22 -17.06 9.64 8.24
CA PHE A 22 -15.77 9.41 8.90
C PHE A 22 -15.57 7.95 9.29
N MET A 23 -16.58 7.27 9.83
CA MET A 23 -16.48 5.83 10.12
C MET A 23 -16.28 5.02 8.84
N ARG A 24 -17.06 5.32 7.79
CA ARG A 24 -16.96 4.64 6.48
C ARG A 24 -15.57 4.78 5.83
N SER A 25 -14.92 5.94 5.96
CA SER A 25 -13.59 6.14 5.38
C SER A 25 -12.51 5.34 6.12
N ASN A 26 -12.59 5.25 7.44
CA ASN A 26 -11.67 4.43 8.23
C ASN A 26 -11.78 2.94 7.88
N ASP A 27 -13.00 2.40 7.74
CA ASP A 27 -13.22 1.02 7.33
C ASP A 27 -12.56 0.73 5.97
N THR A 28 -12.66 1.68 5.04
CA THR A 28 -12.07 1.57 3.71
C THR A 28 -10.54 1.57 3.78
N VAL A 29 -9.94 2.43 4.60
CA VAL A 29 -8.47 2.49 4.77
C VAL A 29 -7.93 1.21 5.41
N LEU A 30 -8.63 0.67 6.41
CA LEU A 30 -8.26 -0.60 7.05
C LEU A 30 -8.34 -1.76 6.06
N ALA A 31 -9.44 -1.87 5.31
CA ALA A 31 -9.61 -2.91 4.31
C ALA A 31 -8.53 -2.88 3.22
N ILE A 32 -8.12 -1.67 2.77
CA ILE A 32 -7.03 -1.50 1.81
C ILE A 32 -5.68 -1.92 2.42
N ASN A 33 -5.42 -1.59 3.68
CA ASN A 33 -4.20 -2.00 4.37
C ASN A 33 -4.13 -3.53 4.52
N ASP A 34 -5.21 -4.16 4.96
CA ASP A 34 -5.28 -5.62 5.13
C ASP A 34 -5.11 -6.35 3.79
N ARG A 35 -5.73 -5.83 2.72
CA ARG A 35 -5.50 -6.32 1.36
C ARG A 35 -4.03 -6.17 0.97
N GLY A 36 -3.43 -5.02 1.24
CA GLY A 36 -2.02 -4.73 0.97
C GLY A 36 -1.09 -5.69 1.71
N LYS A 37 -1.37 -5.96 2.98
CA LYS A 37 -0.64 -6.92 3.81
C LYS A 37 -0.73 -8.34 3.26
N ALA A 38 -1.92 -8.78 2.85
CA ALA A 38 -2.13 -10.11 2.27
C ALA A 38 -1.32 -10.27 0.97
N LEU A 39 -1.41 -9.28 0.07
CA LEU A 39 -0.66 -9.26 -1.18
C LEU A 39 0.84 -9.18 -0.93
N TYR A 40 1.28 -8.38 0.04
CA TYR A 40 2.67 -8.30 0.46
C TYR A 40 3.20 -9.66 0.94
N ASN A 41 2.45 -10.36 1.79
CA ASN A 41 2.86 -11.67 2.27
C ASN A 41 2.93 -12.70 1.13
N GLN A 42 2.00 -12.61 0.18
CA GLN A 42 1.93 -13.52 -0.95
C GLN A 42 3.11 -13.33 -1.91
N TYR A 43 3.52 -12.09 -2.15
CA TYR A 43 4.47 -11.79 -3.22
C TYR A 43 5.80 -11.20 -2.74
N CYS A 44 5.78 -10.33 -1.72
CA CYS A 44 6.95 -9.56 -1.26
C CYS A 44 7.77 -10.28 -0.20
N ALA A 45 7.11 -10.99 0.72
CA ALA A 45 7.73 -11.48 1.95
C ALA A 45 8.79 -12.57 1.72
N SER A 46 8.72 -13.30 0.60
CA SER A 46 9.74 -14.29 0.24
C SER A 46 11.14 -13.67 0.10
N CYS A 47 11.20 -12.40 -0.30
CA CYS A 47 12.43 -11.61 -0.47
C CYS A 47 12.65 -10.63 0.69
N HIS A 48 11.62 -9.86 1.07
CA HIS A 48 11.72 -8.76 2.02
C HIS A 48 11.37 -9.14 3.47
N GLY A 49 11.08 -10.42 3.74
CA GLY A 49 10.64 -10.89 5.05
C GLY A 49 9.18 -10.53 5.32
N VAL A 50 8.54 -11.22 6.26
CA VAL A 50 7.14 -10.94 6.65
C VAL A 50 7.00 -9.60 7.38
N ASP A 51 8.09 -9.09 7.95
CA ASP A 51 8.16 -7.84 8.70
C ASP A 51 8.71 -6.67 7.89
N GLY A 52 9.05 -6.88 6.61
CA GLY A 52 9.59 -5.85 5.74
C GLY A 52 11.07 -5.54 5.91
N LYS A 53 11.77 -6.16 6.86
CA LYS A 53 13.16 -5.80 7.19
C LYS A 53 14.22 -6.41 6.29
N GLY A 54 13.80 -7.21 5.31
CA GLY A 54 14.67 -8.08 4.52
C GLY A 54 14.74 -9.49 5.09
N GLY A 55 15.69 -10.29 4.59
CA GLY A 55 15.94 -11.63 5.13
C GLY A 55 14.86 -12.67 4.79
N GLY A 56 14.09 -12.45 3.72
CA GLY A 56 13.17 -13.48 3.23
C GLY A 56 13.90 -14.78 2.85
N TYR A 57 13.19 -15.90 2.83
CA TYR A 57 13.81 -17.22 2.72
C TYR A 57 14.58 -17.45 1.40
N VAL A 58 14.33 -16.65 0.35
CA VAL A 58 15.07 -16.77 -0.92
C VAL A 58 16.38 -15.98 -0.91
N VAL A 59 16.63 -15.13 0.09
CA VAL A 59 17.82 -14.25 0.16
C VAL A 59 19.15 -14.99 -0.04
N PRO A 60 19.39 -16.20 0.50
CA PRO A 60 20.64 -16.92 0.27
C PRO A 60 20.93 -17.26 -1.21
N ALA A 61 19.88 -17.30 -2.05
CA ALA A 61 20.00 -17.57 -3.48
C ALA A 61 20.16 -16.30 -4.34
N LEU A 62 20.09 -15.10 -3.73
CA LEU A 62 20.18 -13.83 -4.44
C LEU A 62 21.62 -13.30 -4.48
N LYS A 63 22.02 -12.73 -5.62
CA LYS A 63 23.31 -12.02 -5.76
C LYS A 63 23.40 -10.77 -4.88
N LYS A 64 22.26 -10.14 -4.60
CA LYS A 64 22.15 -8.96 -3.76
C LYS A 64 20.92 -9.09 -2.87
N ALA A 65 21.09 -8.85 -1.58
CA ALA A 65 19.98 -8.85 -0.64
C ALA A 65 19.00 -7.69 -0.95
N PRO A 66 17.68 -7.93 -0.88
CA PRO A 66 16.68 -6.87 -0.96
C PRO A 66 16.83 -5.89 0.21
N PRO A 67 16.53 -4.60 0.01
CA PRO A 67 16.60 -3.60 1.08
C PRO A 67 15.53 -3.82 2.15
N ASP A 68 15.79 -3.27 3.34
CA ASP A 68 14.81 -3.05 4.40
C ASP A 68 13.76 -2.04 3.93
N LEU A 69 12.52 -2.52 3.75
CA LEU A 69 11.38 -1.72 3.32
C LEU A 69 10.76 -0.91 4.45
N THR A 70 11.18 -1.09 5.70
CA THR A 70 10.67 -0.33 6.86
C THR A 70 11.40 1.00 7.07
N ARG A 71 12.43 1.29 6.25
CA ARG A 71 13.29 2.48 6.37
C ARG A 71 13.45 3.21 5.04
N ILE A 72 12.37 3.32 4.27
CA ILE A 72 12.37 4.04 3.00
C ILE A 72 12.52 5.55 3.29
N PRO A 73 13.51 6.23 2.68
CA PRO A 73 13.69 7.67 2.89
C PRO A 73 12.48 8.48 2.44
N PHE A 74 12.08 9.43 3.26
CA PHE A 74 11.01 10.37 2.95
C PHE A 74 11.55 11.47 2.03
N GLU A 75 10.74 11.88 1.06
CA GLU A 75 11.05 12.95 0.11
C GLU A 75 10.22 14.17 0.47
N ASN A 76 10.86 15.30 0.76
CA ASN A 76 10.19 16.53 1.22
C ASN A 76 9.25 16.28 2.41
N GLY A 77 9.67 15.43 3.35
CA GLY A 77 8.90 15.08 4.55
C GLY A 77 7.70 14.17 4.30
N LYS A 78 7.54 13.59 3.10
CA LYS A 78 6.45 12.67 2.76
C LYS A 78 6.99 11.32 2.28
N PHE A 79 6.22 10.27 2.54
CA PHE A 79 6.52 8.96 1.98
C PHE A 79 6.41 9.03 0.45
N PRO A 80 7.38 8.49 -0.32
CA PRO A 80 7.39 8.63 -1.77
C PRO A 80 6.46 7.63 -2.46
N SER A 81 5.16 7.65 -2.13
CA SER A 81 4.18 6.64 -2.55
C SER A 81 4.15 6.43 -4.06
N LEU A 82 4.24 7.50 -4.86
CA LEU A 82 4.25 7.40 -6.32
C LEU A 82 5.45 6.61 -6.83
N ARG A 83 6.66 6.89 -6.33
CA ARG A 83 7.87 6.20 -6.76
C ARG A 83 7.81 4.72 -6.37
N ILE A 84 7.32 4.40 -5.17
CA ILE A 84 7.13 3.01 -4.72
C ILE A 84 6.10 2.28 -5.59
N HIS A 85 4.99 2.92 -5.90
CA HIS A 85 3.99 2.38 -6.83
C HIS A 85 4.62 2.04 -8.19
N GLN A 86 5.41 2.96 -8.76
CA GLN A 86 6.06 2.77 -10.06
C GLN A 86 7.07 1.60 -10.06
N TYR A 87 7.77 1.38 -8.94
CA TYR A 87 8.63 0.21 -8.78
C TYR A 87 7.83 -1.10 -8.78
N ILE A 88 6.72 -1.16 -8.04
CA ILE A 88 5.87 -2.35 -7.96
C ILE A 88 5.16 -2.60 -9.31
N ALA A 89 4.75 -1.53 -9.99
CA ALA A 89 4.16 -1.59 -11.32
C ALA A 89 5.15 -2.05 -12.40
N GLY A 90 6.45 -1.99 -12.12
CA GLY A 90 7.53 -2.32 -13.06
C GLY A 90 7.83 -1.22 -14.07
N GLU A 91 7.37 0.01 -13.83
CA GLU A 91 7.63 1.17 -14.69
C GLU A 91 9.05 1.70 -14.55
N VAL A 92 9.65 1.49 -13.37
CA VAL A 92 11.04 1.88 -13.08
C VAL A 92 11.87 0.65 -12.79
N THR A 93 12.96 0.49 -13.54
CA THR A 93 13.92 -0.61 -13.34
C THR A 93 14.86 -0.31 -12.18
N ILE A 94 14.92 -1.22 -11.20
CA ILE A 94 15.89 -1.16 -10.11
C ILE A 94 17.08 -2.07 -10.45
N ALA A 95 18.28 -1.51 -10.51
CA ALA A 95 19.52 -2.25 -10.81
C ALA A 95 19.79 -3.45 -9.88
N ALA A 96 19.19 -3.46 -8.68
CA ALA A 96 19.27 -4.56 -7.73
C ALA A 96 18.51 -5.84 -8.15
N HIS A 97 17.73 -5.82 -9.23
CA HIS A 97 16.82 -6.91 -9.63
C HIS A 97 17.25 -7.68 -10.90
N GLY A 98 18.45 -7.43 -11.45
CA GLY A 98 18.93 -8.11 -12.68
C GLY A 98 18.38 -7.50 -13.96
N GLU A 99 18.31 -8.29 -15.05
CA GLU A 99 17.64 -7.85 -16.30
C GLU A 99 16.20 -7.39 -16.00
N LYS A 100 15.66 -6.56 -16.91
CA LYS A 100 14.31 -5.96 -16.88
C LYS A 100 13.15 -6.92 -16.55
N ASP A 101 13.38 -8.22 -16.58
CA ASP A 101 12.49 -9.23 -16.06
C ASP A 101 12.89 -9.62 -14.64
N MET A 102 12.25 -8.94 -13.67
CA MET A 102 12.17 -9.44 -12.30
C MET A 102 11.71 -10.90 -12.33
N PRO A 103 12.49 -11.87 -11.80
CA PRO A 103 11.94 -13.19 -11.59
C PRO A 103 10.87 -13.06 -10.50
N VAL A 104 9.68 -13.63 -10.76
CA VAL A 104 8.43 -13.62 -9.97
C VAL A 104 7.43 -12.48 -10.29
N TRP A 105 7.80 -11.20 -10.24
CA TRP A 105 6.84 -10.08 -10.29
C TRP A 105 6.23 -9.79 -11.65
N GLY A 106 7.08 -9.82 -12.68
CA GLY A 106 6.73 -9.37 -14.02
C GLY A 106 5.58 -10.16 -14.62
N MET A 107 5.48 -11.47 -14.35
CA MET A 107 4.43 -12.36 -14.87
C MET A 107 3.14 -12.33 -14.04
N ILE A 108 3.21 -12.09 -12.73
CA ILE A 108 2.03 -12.05 -11.84
C ILE A 108 1.19 -10.79 -12.09
N PHE A 109 1.85 -9.64 -12.31
CA PHE A 109 1.16 -8.40 -12.68
C PHE A 109 1.04 -8.17 -14.20
N ARG A 110 1.73 -8.96 -15.07
CA ARG A 110 1.47 -8.98 -16.54
C ARG A 110 0.32 -9.90 -16.94
N ARG A 111 0.13 -11.07 -16.31
CA ARG A 111 -0.85 -12.05 -16.80
C ARG A 111 -2.20 -11.92 -16.11
N LYS A 112 -3.17 -11.48 -16.92
CA LYS A 112 -4.61 -11.78 -16.83
C LYS A 112 -5.33 -11.19 -15.61
N TYR A 113 -5.34 -9.86 -15.49
CA TYR A 113 -6.31 -9.15 -14.67
C TYR A 113 -6.86 -7.94 -15.42
N ASP A 114 -8.10 -7.58 -15.11
CA ASP A 114 -8.64 -6.25 -15.38
C ASP A 114 -7.66 -5.19 -14.85
N ASN A 115 -7.30 -4.22 -15.69
CA ASN A 115 -6.34 -3.17 -15.35
C ASN A 115 -6.72 -2.46 -14.04
N THR A 116 -8.01 -2.29 -13.75
CA THR A 116 -8.48 -1.68 -12.51
C THR A 116 -8.11 -2.48 -11.27
N LYS A 117 -8.20 -3.81 -11.32
CA LYS A 117 -7.84 -4.66 -10.17
C LYS A 117 -6.34 -4.66 -9.92
N LYS A 118 -5.53 -4.68 -10.99
CA LYS A 118 -4.07 -4.54 -10.89
C LYS A 118 -3.69 -3.24 -10.18
N GLU A 119 -4.25 -2.12 -10.61
CA GLU A 119 -3.97 -0.81 -10.01
C GLU A 119 -4.37 -0.75 -8.54
N LEU A 120 -5.52 -1.32 -8.18
CA LEU A 120 -5.95 -1.42 -6.78
C LEU A 120 -4.99 -2.25 -5.93
N ASP A 121 -4.47 -3.35 -6.47
CA ASP A 121 -3.54 -4.23 -5.76
C ASP A 121 -2.18 -3.54 -5.52
N ILE A 122 -1.65 -2.86 -6.54
CA ILE A 122 -0.41 -2.07 -6.42
C ILE A 122 -0.60 -0.94 -5.41
N PHE A 123 -1.74 -0.24 -5.46
CA PHE A 123 -2.09 0.79 -4.50
C PHE A 123 -2.16 0.23 -3.07
N ALA A 124 -2.83 -0.90 -2.87
CA ALA A 124 -2.96 -1.53 -1.56
C ALA A 124 -1.59 -1.93 -0.99
N ILE A 125 -0.72 -2.55 -1.80
CA ILE A 125 0.65 -2.89 -1.38
C ILE A 125 1.43 -1.62 -1.02
N THR A 126 1.35 -0.57 -1.83
CA THR A 126 2.03 0.71 -1.58
C THR A 126 1.60 1.30 -0.23
N ARG A 127 0.30 1.29 0.07
CA ARG A 127 -0.26 1.74 1.34
C ARG A 127 0.18 0.89 2.53
N TYR A 128 0.30 -0.41 2.34
CA TYR A 128 0.85 -1.30 3.38
C TYR A 128 2.33 -1.01 3.65
N ILE A 129 3.16 -0.87 2.61
CA ILE A 129 4.58 -0.51 2.77
C ILE A 129 4.72 0.82 3.51
N GLU A 130 3.92 1.83 3.15
CA GLU A 130 3.89 3.11 3.87
C GLU A 130 3.53 2.93 5.36
N SER A 131 2.60 2.03 5.68
CA SER A 131 2.15 1.80 7.06
C SER A 131 3.17 1.10 7.97
N ILE A 132 4.15 0.39 7.38
CA ILE A 132 5.19 -0.33 8.14
C ILE A 132 6.49 0.47 8.28
N GLN A 133 6.52 1.74 7.85
CA GLN A 133 7.68 2.59 8.06
C GLN A 133 7.94 2.80 9.56
N GLN A 134 9.18 2.57 9.97
CA GLN A 134 9.65 2.95 11.30
C GLN A 134 9.87 4.47 11.33
N LYS A 135 9.38 5.11 12.39
CA LYS A 135 9.59 6.54 12.65
C LYS A 135 10.96 6.78 13.26
#